data_AF-A0A836WLZ9-F1
#
_entry.id   AF-A0A836WLZ9-F1
#
_cell.length_a   1.000
_cell.length_b   1.000
_cell.length_c   1.000
_cell.angle_alpha   90.00
_cell.angle_beta   90.00
_cell.angle_gamma   90.00
#
_symmetry.space_group_name_H-M   'P 1'
#
loop_
_entity.id
_entity.type
_entity.pdbx_description
1 polymer ?
#
loop_
_entity_poly.entity_id
_entity_poly.type
_entity_poly.pdbx_seq_one_letter_code
_entity_poly.pdbx_strand_id
1 'polypeptide(L)'
;MSELKNRFTWSYSAADEFETCRRKRYWSKYAGWGGWEKDAPELARKAYRLSKMVNIYTLTGNAAERAVMWTLRRLQAGATVAAQEAYQAAARPFLNEAWRSSRQQLWKQDPKKYPCLREHYYREWEPETEREQVQRAKDTVIACAENFIRLVWPRLKEVRHEQELVTSASIGTHPPRRDPSTPFHGRKRRQQ
;
A
#
# COMPACT_ATOMS: atom_id res chain seq x y z
N MET A 1 18.19 1.85 17.55
CA MET A 1 17.12 1.30 16.70
C MET A 1 17.38 -0.19 16.52
N SER A 2 16.33 -1.02 16.59
CA SER A 2 16.47 -2.47 16.37
C SER A 2 16.98 -2.78 14.96
N GLU A 3 17.91 -3.71 14.84
CA GLU A 3 18.43 -4.17 13.55
C GLU A 3 17.29 -4.73 12.68
N LEU A 4 17.10 -4.16 11.50
CA LEU A 4 16.17 -4.71 10.50
C LEU A 4 16.81 -5.98 9.92
N LYS A 5 16.14 -7.13 10.06
CA LYS A 5 16.60 -8.42 9.51
C LYS A 5 15.81 -8.78 8.26
N ASN A 6 16.50 -9.10 7.16
CA ASN A 6 15.86 -9.56 5.93
C ASN A 6 15.49 -11.04 6.08
N ARG A 7 14.34 -11.31 6.68
CA ARG A 7 13.82 -12.68 6.76
C ARG A 7 13.07 -13.00 5.47
N PHE A 8 13.33 -14.19 4.94
CA PHE A 8 12.52 -14.71 3.85
C PHE A 8 11.05 -14.81 4.27
N THR A 9 10.17 -14.16 3.52
CA THR A 9 8.73 -14.19 3.70
C THR A 9 8.09 -14.69 2.41
N TRP A 10 7.20 -15.67 2.54
CA TRP A 10 6.47 -16.26 1.41
C TRP A 10 5.04 -15.69 1.34
N SER A 11 4.57 -15.45 0.12
CA SER A 11 3.17 -15.20 -0.21
C SER A 11 2.91 -15.73 -1.62
N TYR A 12 1.66 -15.94 -1.98
CA TYR A 12 1.29 -16.39 -3.32
C TYR A 12 1.86 -15.45 -4.41
N SER A 13 1.65 -14.14 -4.27
CA SER A 13 2.20 -13.14 -5.19
C SER A 13 3.73 -13.10 -5.22
N ALA A 14 4.39 -13.38 -4.08
CA ALA A 14 5.84 -13.45 -4.02
C ALA A 14 6.41 -14.67 -4.76
N ALA A 15 5.71 -15.81 -4.68
CA ALA A 15 6.07 -17.02 -5.40
C ALA A 15 5.87 -16.83 -6.90
N ASP A 16 4.68 -16.35 -7.30
CA ASP A 16 4.35 -16.05 -8.69
C ASP A 16 5.34 -15.06 -9.34
N GLU A 17 5.71 -13.98 -8.64
CA GLU A 17 6.71 -13.03 -9.12
C GLU A 17 8.09 -13.69 -9.31
N PHE A 18 8.48 -14.59 -8.41
CA PHE A 18 9.75 -15.30 -8.48
C PHE A 18 9.80 -16.29 -9.65
N GLU A 19 8.73 -17.07 -9.84
CA GLU A 19 8.61 -18.02 -10.94
C GLU A 19 8.53 -17.32 -12.30
N THR A 20 7.79 -16.22 -12.37
CA THR A 20 7.70 -15.41 -13.59
C THR A 20 9.06 -14.79 -13.96
N CYS A 21 9.73 -14.16 -12.99
CA CYS A 21 11.04 -13.54 -13.22
C CYS A 21 11.83 -13.35 -11.92
N ARG A 22 12.83 -14.19 -11.70
CA ARG A 22 13.74 -14.12 -10.54
C ARG A 22 14.45 -12.77 -10.43
N ARG A 23 14.84 -12.16 -11.57
CA ARG A 23 15.45 -10.82 -11.60
C ARG A 23 14.49 -9.76 -11.09
N LYS A 24 13.22 -9.79 -11.51
CA LYS A 24 12.18 -8.88 -11.03
C LYS A 24 12.03 -9.02 -9.52
N ARG A 25 11.90 -10.25 -9.01
CA ARG A 25 11.80 -10.52 -7.57
C ARG A 25 12.99 -9.97 -6.78
N TYR A 26 14.21 -10.12 -7.32
CA TYR A 26 15.42 -9.55 -6.73
C TYR A 26 15.32 -8.02 -6.57
N TRP A 27 14.96 -7.30 -7.63
CA TRP A 27 14.86 -5.83 -7.58
C TRP A 27 13.71 -5.34 -6.69
N SER A 28 12.57 -6.03 -6.71
CA SER A 28 11.40 -5.68 -5.89
C SER A 28 11.64 -5.83 -4.39
N LYS A 29 12.40 -6.86 -3.97
CA LYS A 29 12.51 -7.23 -2.54
C LYS A 29 13.90 -7.06 -1.93
N TYR A 30 14.96 -7.39 -2.67
CA TYR A 30 16.29 -7.58 -2.11
C TYR A 30 17.27 -6.47 -2.49
N ALA A 31 17.23 -5.98 -3.72
CA ALA A 31 18.20 -5.00 -4.21
C ALA A 31 18.18 -3.68 -3.43
N GLY A 32 17.01 -3.27 -2.91
CA GLY A 32 16.86 -2.07 -2.10
C GLY A 32 17.13 -2.26 -0.60
N TRP A 33 17.52 -3.47 -0.16
CA TRP A 33 17.76 -3.72 1.25
C TRP A 33 18.94 -2.88 1.77
N GLY A 34 18.77 -2.19 2.90
CA GLY A 34 19.76 -1.25 3.42
C GLY A 34 19.82 0.08 2.66
N GLY A 35 19.03 0.26 1.59
CA GLY A 35 19.04 1.48 0.76
C GLY A 35 18.52 2.75 1.45
N TRP A 36 18.02 2.64 2.69
CA TRP A 36 17.59 3.75 3.54
C TRP A 36 18.71 4.30 4.44
N GLU A 37 19.84 3.60 4.56
CA GLU A 37 20.96 4.04 5.40
C GLU A 37 21.68 5.25 4.80
N LYS A 38 22.27 6.09 5.67
CA LYS A 38 23.03 7.28 5.23
C LYS A 38 24.19 6.90 4.31
N ASP A 39 24.90 5.81 4.63
CA ASP A 39 26.06 5.31 3.89
C ASP A 39 25.72 4.17 2.93
N ALA A 40 24.43 4.03 2.56
CA ALA A 40 23.98 2.99 1.64
C ALA A 40 24.69 3.10 0.27
N PRO A 41 25.12 1.96 -0.33
CA PRO A 41 25.63 1.94 -1.70
C PRO A 41 24.64 2.57 -2.68
N GLU A 42 25.15 3.28 -3.69
CA GLU A 42 24.31 4.05 -4.63
C GLU A 42 23.23 3.16 -5.28
N LEU A 43 23.60 1.95 -5.69
CA LEU A 43 22.70 0.99 -6.31
C LEU A 43 21.55 0.61 -5.37
N ALA A 44 21.84 0.30 -4.12
CA ALA A 44 20.84 -0.08 -3.13
C ALA A 44 19.92 1.10 -2.78
N ARG A 45 20.49 2.31 -2.66
CA ARG A 45 19.73 3.55 -2.44
C ARG A 45 18.77 3.84 -3.60
N LYS A 46 19.24 3.68 -4.85
CA LYS A 46 18.43 3.87 -6.05
C LYS A 46 17.34 2.81 -6.15
N ALA A 47 17.68 1.54 -5.96
CA ALA A 47 16.72 0.44 -5.94
C ALA A 47 15.62 0.66 -4.89
N TYR A 48 16.01 1.07 -3.68
CA TYR A 48 15.07 1.37 -2.60
C TYR A 48 14.11 2.50 -2.99
N ARG A 49 14.61 3.64 -3.47
CA ARG A 49 13.77 4.77 -3.90
C ARG A 49 12.80 4.37 -5.00
N LEU A 50 13.30 3.71 -6.05
CA LEU A 50 12.47 3.30 -7.19
C LEU A 50 11.48 2.19 -6.85
N SER A 51 11.77 1.35 -5.84
CA SER A 51 10.80 0.36 -5.32
C SER A 51 9.56 1.00 -4.68
N LYS A 52 9.61 2.30 -4.37
CA LYS A 52 8.48 3.08 -3.84
C LYS A 52 7.80 3.94 -4.90
N MET A 53 8.17 3.76 -6.17
CA MET A 53 7.50 4.42 -7.26
C MET A 53 6.05 3.93 -7.36
N VAL A 54 5.15 4.85 -7.66
CA VAL A 54 3.75 4.56 -7.92
C VAL A 54 3.35 5.27 -9.22
N ASN A 55 2.28 4.79 -9.85
CA ASN A 55 1.69 5.43 -11.02
C ASN A 55 0.37 6.12 -10.66
N ILE A 56 -0.23 6.85 -11.60
CA ILE A 56 -1.51 7.52 -11.36
C ILE A 56 -2.60 6.55 -10.91
N TYR A 57 -2.63 5.33 -11.46
CA TYR A 57 -3.70 4.37 -11.18
C TYR A 57 -3.65 3.88 -9.74
N THR A 58 -2.45 3.61 -9.23
CA THR A 58 -2.21 3.28 -7.82
C THR A 58 -2.61 4.45 -6.93
N LEU A 59 -2.29 5.68 -7.34
CA LEU A 59 -2.64 6.87 -6.61
C LEU A 59 -4.16 7.09 -6.55
N THR A 60 -4.86 6.86 -7.66
CA THR A 60 -6.34 6.90 -7.77
C THR A 60 -6.98 5.88 -6.83
N GLY A 61 -6.49 4.65 -6.78
CA GLY A 61 -6.98 3.63 -5.84
C GLY A 61 -6.84 4.06 -4.38
N ASN A 62 -5.66 4.55 -4.00
CA ASN A 62 -5.41 5.06 -2.65
C ASN A 62 -6.27 6.28 -2.29
N ALA A 63 -6.57 7.14 -3.28
CA ALA A 63 -7.43 8.29 -3.10
C ALA A 63 -8.91 7.88 -2.95
N ALA A 64 -9.35 6.87 -3.72
CA ALA A 64 -10.69 6.30 -3.62
C ALA A 64 -10.90 5.64 -2.25
N GLU A 65 -9.94 4.84 -1.78
CA GLU A 65 -9.97 4.25 -0.44
C GLU A 65 -10.10 5.34 0.64
N ARG A 66 -9.29 6.40 0.57
CA ARG A 66 -9.39 7.52 1.52
C ARG A 66 -10.75 8.20 1.49
N ALA A 67 -11.30 8.46 0.31
CA ALA A 67 -12.63 9.06 0.18
C ALA A 67 -13.71 8.16 0.79
N VAL A 68 -13.67 6.85 0.50
CA VAL A 68 -14.60 5.86 1.06
C VAL A 68 -14.47 5.75 2.57
N MET A 69 -13.25 5.65 3.10
CA MET A 69 -13.02 5.56 4.55
C MET A 69 -13.47 6.83 5.27
N TRP A 70 -13.20 8.01 4.71
CA TRP A 70 -13.71 9.27 5.26
C TRP A 70 -15.24 9.29 5.25
N THR A 71 -15.86 8.85 4.15
CA THR A 71 -17.32 8.79 4.00
C THR A 71 -17.94 7.85 5.03
N LEU A 72 -17.39 6.64 5.17
CA LEU A 72 -17.81 5.65 6.17
C LEU A 72 -17.82 6.26 7.58
N ARG A 73 -16.73 6.93 7.98
CA ARG A 73 -16.62 7.54 9.32
C ARG A 73 -17.67 8.63 9.55
N ARG A 74 -17.94 9.45 8.53
CA ARG A 74 -18.95 10.51 8.60
C ARG A 74 -20.37 9.94 8.68
N LEU A 75 -20.67 8.93 7.88
CA LEU A 75 -21.97 8.25 7.88
C LEU A 75 -22.23 7.50 9.20
N GLN A 76 -21.22 6.82 9.75
CA GLN A 76 -21.30 6.18 11.08
C GLN A 76 -21.55 7.21 12.21
N ALA A 77 -21.08 8.45 12.04
CA ALA A 77 -21.36 9.56 12.96
C ALA A 77 -22.74 10.21 12.73
N GLY A 78 -23.58 9.65 11.85
CA GLY A 78 -24.92 10.14 11.56
C GLY A 78 -24.98 11.35 10.62
N ALA A 79 -23.87 11.74 9.98
CA ALA A 79 -23.88 12.81 8.99
C ALA A 79 -24.41 12.32 7.63
N THR A 80 -25.07 13.20 6.89
CA THR A 80 -25.32 13.00 5.46
C THR A 80 -24.11 13.50 4.67
N VAL A 81 -23.66 12.73 3.67
CA VAL A 81 -22.43 13.01 2.92
C VAL A 81 -22.68 12.85 1.44
N ALA A 82 -22.33 13.86 0.63
CA ALA A 82 -22.26 13.70 -0.82
C ALA A 82 -20.89 13.18 -1.26
N ALA A 83 -20.85 12.41 -2.36
CA ALA A 83 -19.60 11.87 -2.93
C ALA A 83 -18.57 12.97 -3.26
N GLN A 84 -19.05 14.13 -3.71
CA GLN A 84 -18.20 15.28 -4.01
C GLN A 84 -17.51 15.84 -2.76
N GLU A 85 -18.17 15.83 -1.61
CA GLU A 85 -17.57 16.26 -0.34
C GLU A 85 -16.43 15.32 0.06
N ALA A 86 -16.63 14.01 -0.09
CA ALA A 86 -15.58 13.02 0.19
C ALA A 86 -14.34 13.23 -0.68
N TYR A 87 -14.53 13.55 -1.96
CA TYR A 87 -13.42 13.93 -2.84
C TYR A 87 -12.70 15.18 -2.34
N GLN A 88 -13.43 16.27 -2.04
CA GLN A 88 -12.82 17.53 -1.62
C GLN A 88 -12.10 17.43 -0.28
N ALA A 89 -12.68 16.70 0.70
CA ALA A 89 -12.18 16.63 2.06
C ALA A 89 -11.02 15.65 2.24
N ALA A 90 -11.03 14.51 1.52
CA ALA A 90 -10.09 13.42 1.78
C ALA A 90 -9.18 13.09 0.58
N ALA A 91 -9.74 12.97 -0.62
CA ALA A 91 -8.96 12.54 -1.79
C ALA A 91 -8.12 13.65 -2.40
N ARG A 92 -8.73 14.83 -2.64
CA ARG A 92 -8.08 15.95 -3.32
C ARG A 92 -6.83 16.46 -2.59
N PRO A 93 -6.84 16.66 -1.25
CA PRO A 93 -5.63 17.08 -0.54
C PRO A 93 -4.50 16.06 -0.68
N PHE A 94 -4.82 14.76 -0.60
CA PHE A 94 -3.86 13.69 -0.79
C PHE A 94 -3.28 13.68 -2.22
N LEU A 95 -4.13 13.74 -3.25
CA LEU A 95 -3.72 13.76 -4.64
C LEU A 95 -2.82 14.96 -4.95
N ASN A 96 -3.24 16.16 -4.50
CA ASN A 96 -2.46 17.39 -4.67
C ASN A 96 -1.09 17.28 -4.00
N GLU A 97 -1.03 16.76 -2.78
CA GLU A 97 0.23 16.60 -2.06
C GLU A 97 1.16 15.59 -2.73
N ALA A 98 0.63 14.43 -3.13
CA ALA A 98 1.38 13.41 -3.87
C ALA A 98 1.93 13.96 -5.19
N TRP A 99 1.12 14.70 -5.93
CA TRP A 99 1.51 15.32 -7.18
C TRP A 99 2.61 16.37 -6.98
N ARG A 100 2.38 17.33 -6.07
CA ARG A 100 3.30 18.42 -5.74
C ARG A 100 4.65 17.89 -5.24
N SER A 101 4.62 16.99 -4.25
CA SER A 101 5.84 16.42 -3.65
C SER A 101 6.63 15.58 -4.65
N SER A 102 5.95 14.87 -5.56
CA SER A 102 6.62 14.15 -6.64
C SER A 102 7.30 15.08 -7.63
N ARG A 103 6.67 16.19 -8.04
CA ARG A 103 7.29 17.19 -8.94
C ARG A 103 8.51 17.84 -8.30
N GLN A 104 8.44 18.12 -6.99
CA GLN A 104 9.55 18.64 -6.19
C GLN A 104 10.63 17.58 -5.89
N GLN A 105 10.43 16.33 -6.32
CA GLN A 105 11.35 15.21 -6.11
C GLN A 105 11.68 14.94 -4.63
N LEU A 106 10.73 15.23 -3.71
CA LEU A 106 10.93 15.01 -2.27
C LEU A 106 11.15 13.52 -1.92
N TRP A 107 10.70 12.61 -2.79
CA TRP A 107 10.96 11.17 -2.71
C TRP A 107 12.47 10.81 -2.72
N LYS A 108 13.34 11.70 -3.18
CA LYS A 108 14.80 11.50 -3.08
C LYS A 108 15.25 11.54 -1.61
N GLN A 109 14.59 12.33 -0.78
CA GLN A 109 14.92 12.48 0.65
C GLN A 109 14.14 11.46 1.48
N ASP A 110 12.83 11.39 1.29
CA ASP A 110 11.94 10.46 2.00
C ASP A 110 10.97 9.74 1.03
N PRO A 111 11.41 8.62 0.42
CA PRO A 111 10.58 7.86 -0.53
C PRO A 111 9.43 7.10 0.13
N LYS A 112 9.38 7.00 1.47
CA LYS A 112 8.25 6.38 2.17
C LYS A 112 7.12 7.39 2.35
N LYS A 113 7.46 8.64 2.63
CA LYS A 113 6.49 9.72 2.84
C LYS A 113 6.01 10.33 1.54
N TYR A 114 6.92 10.58 0.60
CA TYR A 114 6.62 11.25 -0.66
C TYR A 114 6.72 10.26 -1.81
N PRO A 115 5.64 10.04 -2.58
CA PRO A 115 5.67 9.11 -3.69
C PRO A 115 6.54 9.64 -4.84
N CYS A 116 7.25 8.73 -5.49
CA CYS A 116 7.83 8.99 -6.80
C CYS A 116 6.78 8.61 -7.85
N LEU A 117 6.16 9.58 -8.53
CA LEU A 117 5.25 9.28 -9.63
C LEU A 117 6.04 8.87 -10.86
N ARG A 118 5.69 7.71 -11.42
CA ARG A 118 6.28 7.17 -12.64
C ARG A 118 6.23 8.19 -13.78
N GLU A 119 5.09 8.83 -13.93
CA GLU A 119 4.78 9.80 -14.98
C GLU A 119 5.74 11.00 -14.91
N HIS A 120 6.02 11.52 -13.71
CA HIS A 120 7.00 12.57 -13.50
C HIS A 120 8.45 12.10 -13.69
N TYR A 121 8.74 10.85 -13.30
CA TYR A 121 10.09 10.29 -13.38
C TYR A 121 10.52 10.07 -14.83
N TYR A 122 9.66 9.43 -15.63
CA TYR A 122 9.94 9.11 -17.03
C TYR A 122 9.51 10.20 -18.02
N ARG A 123 8.71 11.19 -17.57
CA ARG A 123 8.16 12.27 -18.41
C ARG A 123 7.35 11.71 -19.59
N GLU A 124 6.50 10.71 -19.28
CA GLU A 124 5.77 9.94 -20.29
C GLU A 124 4.59 10.70 -20.91
N TRP A 125 4.15 11.82 -20.34
CA TRP A 125 2.92 12.50 -20.76
C TRP A 125 3.14 13.92 -21.25
N GLU A 126 2.49 14.21 -22.36
CA GLU A 126 2.23 15.58 -22.81
C GLU A 126 1.17 16.25 -21.92
N PRO A 127 1.16 17.60 -21.82
CA PRO A 127 0.26 18.32 -20.92
C PRO A 127 -1.23 18.01 -21.09
N GLU A 128 -1.68 17.74 -22.31
CA GLU A 128 -3.10 17.40 -22.56
C GLU A 128 -3.45 16.01 -22.02
N THR A 129 -2.61 15.01 -22.28
CA THR A 129 -2.78 13.67 -21.72
C THR A 129 -2.72 13.69 -20.20
N GLU A 130 -1.80 14.48 -19.61
CA GLU A 130 -1.75 14.64 -18.16
C GLU A 130 -3.07 15.18 -17.59
N ARG A 131 -3.62 16.24 -18.18
CA ARG A 131 -4.91 16.81 -17.78
C ARG A 131 -6.04 15.78 -17.85
N GLU A 132 -6.11 15.04 -18.95
CA GLU A 132 -7.11 14.00 -19.15
C GLU A 132 -7.01 12.90 -18.09
N GLN A 133 -5.81 12.38 -17.82
CA GLN A 133 -5.61 11.32 -16.84
C GLN A 133 -5.91 11.79 -15.41
N VAL A 134 -5.56 13.03 -15.06
CA VAL A 134 -5.92 13.63 -13.77
C VAL A 134 -7.43 13.79 -13.62
N GLN A 135 -8.12 14.20 -14.69
CA GLN A 135 -9.57 14.32 -14.69
C GLN A 135 -10.24 12.94 -14.55
N ARG A 136 -9.78 11.93 -15.28
CA ARG A 136 -10.24 10.54 -15.13
C ARG A 136 -10.01 10.00 -13.71
N ALA A 137 -8.88 10.31 -13.08
CA ALA A 137 -8.59 9.92 -11.71
C ALA A 137 -9.60 10.53 -10.73
N LYS A 138 -9.90 11.83 -10.88
CA LYS A 138 -10.92 12.52 -10.09
C LYS A 138 -12.30 11.87 -10.27
N ASP A 139 -12.74 11.66 -11.51
CA ASP A 139 -14.06 11.10 -11.79
C ASP A 139 -14.20 9.68 -11.25
N THR A 140 -13.14 8.87 -11.36
CA THR A 140 -13.09 7.53 -10.77
C THR A 140 -13.26 7.56 -9.25
N VAL A 141 -12.55 8.46 -8.55
CA VAL A 141 -12.66 8.58 -7.09
C VAL A 141 -14.07 8.99 -6.66
N ILE A 142 -14.67 9.95 -7.36
CA ILE A 142 -16.05 10.41 -7.07
C ILE A 142 -17.03 9.27 -7.30
N ALA A 143 -16.93 8.56 -8.43
CA ALA A 143 -17.78 7.42 -8.74
C ALA A 143 -17.63 6.28 -7.72
N CYS A 144 -16.41 6.03 -7.21
CA CYS A 144 -16.20 5.05 -6.13
C CYS A 144 -16.91 5.47 -4.84
N ALA A 145 -16.81 6.74 -4.43
CA ALA A 145 -17.48 7.25 -3.24
C ALA A 145 -19.01 7.20 -3.39
N GLU A 146 -19.53 7.58 -4.56
CA GLU A 146 -20.97 7.51 -4.87
C GLU A 146 -21.49 6.08 -4.83
N ASN A 147 -20.80 5.15 -5.49
CA ASN A 147 -21.18 3.74 -5.48
C ASN A 147 -21.09 3.13 -4.08
N PHE A 148 -20.11 3.54 -3.26
CA PHE A 148 -20.06 3.14 -1.86
C PHE A 148 -21.30 3.60 -1.09
N ILE A 149 -21.67 4.88 -1.18
CA ILE A 149 -22.84 5.45 -0.50
C ILE A 149 -24.12 4.74 -0.96
N ARG A 150 -24.25 4.49 -2.27
CA ARG A 150 -25.47 3.92 -2.86
C ARG A 150 -25.62 2.42 -2.66
N LEU A 151 -24.54 1.66 -2.80
CA LEU A 151 -24.59 0.19 -2.88
C LEU A 151 -24.11 -0.49 -1.60
N VAL A 152 -23.10 0.07 -0.92
CA VAL A 152 -22.40 -0.60 0.18
C VAL A 152 -22.91 -0.10 1.53
N TRP A 153 -23.01 1.21 1.71
CA TRP A 153 -23.45 1.81 2.98
C TRP A 153 -24.79 1.26 3.52
N PRO A 154 -25.84 1.04 2.70
CA PRO A 154 -27.11 0.49 3.21
C PRO A 154 -26.96 -0.87 3.91
N ARG A 155 -25.93 -1.65 3.54
CA ARG A 155 -25.61 -2.95 4.13
C ARG A 155 -24.76 -2.85 5.39
N LEU A 156 -24.10 -1.71 5.61
CA LEU A 156 -23.22 -1.45 6.75
C LEU A 156 -23.83 -0.48 7.78
N LYS A 157 -25.04 0.04 7.53
CA LYS A 157 -25.69 1.06 8.38
C LYS A 157 -25.80 0.68 9.86
N GLU A 158 -25.86 -0.62 10.16
CA GLU A 158 -26.00 -1.15 11.53
C GLU A 158 -24.65 -1.41 12.19
N VAL A 159 -23.55 -1.36 11.44
CA VAL A 159 -22.19 -1.59 11.93
C VAL A 159 -21.67 -0.30 12.55
N ARG A 160 -21.68 -0.25 13.88
CA ARG A 160 -21.09 0.85 14.65
C ARG A 160 -19.58 0.72 14.66
N HIS A 161 -18.91 1.86 14.82
CA HIS A 161 -17.44 1.92 14.88
C HIS A 161 -16.84 0.97 15.93
N GLU A 162 -17.49 0.84 17.09
CA GLU A 162 -17.10 -0.06 18.20
C GLU A 162 -17.09 -1.55 17.83
N GLN A 163 -17.84 -1.93 16.80
CA GLN A 163 -17.96 -3.32 16.34
C GLN A 163 -16.87 -3.68 15.32
N GLU A 164 -16.04 -2.71 14.92
CA GLU A 164 -14.94 -2.95 13.98
C GLU A 164 -13.79 -3.68 14.67
N LEU A 165 -13.42 -4.84 14.13
CA LEU A 165 -12.27 -5.58 14.59
C LEU A 165 -11.00 -5.00 13.97
N VAL A 166 -10.07 -4.57 14.81
CA VAL A 166 -8.72 -4.21 14.36
C VAL A 166 -8.01 -5.49 13.96
N THR A 167 -7.95 -5.74 12.65
CA THR A 167 -7.10 -6.79 12.08
C THR A 167 -5.65 -6.32 12.15
N SER A 168 -5.04 -6.41 13.34
CA SER A 168 -3.58 -6.28 13.43
C SER A 168 -2.98 -7.45 12.65
N ALA A 169 -2.44 -7.17 11.48
CA ALA A 169 -1.76 -8.15 10.64
C ALA A 169 -0.46 -8.59 11.32
N SER A 170 -0.55 -9.44 12.34
CA SER A 170 0.56 -10.26 12.81
C SER A 170 0.75 -11.43 11.84
N ILE A 171 1.01 -11.12 10.58
CA ILE A 171 1.40 -12.12 9.58
C ILE A 171 2.85 -12.52 9.90
N GLY A 172 3.04 -13.70 10.49
CA GLY A 172 4.29 -14.45 10.35
C GLY A 172 5.23 -14.55 11.55
N THR A 173 4.75 -14.69 12.78
CA THR A 173 5.56 -15.38 13.80
C THR A 173 5.50 -16.89 13.55
N HIS A 174 6.32 -17.37 12.63
CA HIS A 174 6.63 -18.80 12.62
C HIS A 174 7.26 -19.13 13.99
N PRO A 175 6.78 -20.15 14.73
CA PRO A 175 7.49 -20.62 15.91
C PRO A 175 8.93 -20.95 15.51
N PRO A 176 9.92 -20.69 16.39
CA PRO A 176 11.32 -21.00 16.08
C PRO A 176 11.41 -22.46 15.63
N ARG A 177 12.13 -22.69 14.51
CA ARG A 177 12.43 -24.05 14.05
C ARG A 177 13.00 -24.82 15.24
N ARG A 178 12.38 -25.97 15.56
CA ARG A 178 12.98 -26.91 16.51
C ARG A 178 14.38 -27.24 16.01
N ASP A 179 15.34 -27.14 16.92
CA ASP A 179 16.73 -27.49 16.66
C ASP A 179 16.78 -28.94 16.14
N PRO A 180 17.40 -29.21 14.97
CA PRO A 180 17.55 -30.57 14.44
C PRO A 180 18.31 -31.52 15.39
N SER A 181 18.95 -31.02 16.45
CA SER A 181 19.55 -31.83 17.51
C SER A 181 18.54 -32.39 18.54
N THR A 182 17.26 -32.00 18.50
CA THR A 182 16.25 -32.47 19.46
C THR A 182 15.81 -33.90 19.14
N PRO A 183 16.08 -34.91 20.00
CA PRO A 183 15.71 -36.30 19.71
C PRO A 183 14.18 -36.46 19.68
N PHE A 184 13.69 -37.16 18.66
CA PHE A 184 12.27 -37.48 18.52
C PHE A 184 11.87 -38.52 19.59
N HIS A 185 11.38 -38.08 20.75
CA HIS A 185 10.78 -38.99 21.73
C HIS A 185 9.41 -39.45 21.22
N GLY A 186 9.42 -40.61 20.55
CA GLY A 186 8.21 -41.31 20.14
C GLY A 186 7.34 -41.60 21.37
N ARG A 187 6.14 -41.02 21.41
CA ARG A 187 5.11 -41.38 22.38
C ARG A 187 4.77 -42.86 22.17
N LYS A 188 5.14 -43.71 23.13
CA LYS A 188 4.64 -45.09 23.24
C LYS A 188 3.12 -45.04 23.27
N ARG A 189 2.45 -45.62 22.26
CA ARG A 189 1.02 -45.90 22.28
C ARG A 189 0.75 -46.86 23.44
N ARG A 190 -0.04 -46.42 24.45
CA ARG A 190 -0.73 -47.35 25.35
C ARG A 190 -1.86 -47.99 24.55
N GLN A 191 -1.76 -49.29 24.32
CA GLN A 191 -2.88 -50.12 23.88
C GLN A 191 -3.82 -50.34 25.09
N GLN A 192 -5.10 -50.09 24.88
CA GLN A 192 -6.18 -50.87 25.48
C GLN A 192 -6.79 -51.70 24.34
#